data_AF-F9Q9X3-F1
#
_entry.id   AF-F9Q9X3-F1
#
_cell.length_a   1.000
_cell.length_b   1.000
_cell.length_c   1.000
_cell.angle_alpha   90.00
_cell.angle_beta   90.00
_cell.angle_gamma   90.00
#
_symmetry.space_group_name_H-M   'P 1'
#
loop_
_entity.id
_entity.type
_entity.pdbx_description
1 polymer ?
#
loop_
_entity_poly.entity_id
_entity_poly.type
_entity_poly.pdbx_seq_one_letter_code
_entity_poly.pdbx_strand_id
1 'polypeptide(L)'
;MAKFNKDSVSGTVTVVVLLSLVCSIVVSGAAVALKSKQDEQKALDVQRNILTVAGLMKEDKASVIQDTYNKFIEPRLIDLNTGDVVQASADEINKFEPKDAVKDPAKSQVIPADADKAGIKVRANQARVYFVKDEQGNVSQVVLPMYGRGLWSTMYGFVSVAPDANTIKGITYYDQGETAGLGGEIANPRWQAQFVDKKLFDEQGNQNLKSIRVHPQIKSMV
;
A
#
# COMPACT_ATOMS: atom_id res chain seq x y z
N MET A 1 13.42 -18.87 -55.35
CA MET A 1 13.08 -18.21 -54.08
C MET A 1 14.39 -17.90 -53.36
N ALA A 2 14.68 -16.63 -53.06
CA ALA A 2 15.92 -16.27 -52.38
C ALA A 2 15.89 -16.85 -50.95
N LYS A 3 16.93 -17.60 -50.56
CA LYS A 3 17.05 -18.17 -49.22
C LYS A 3 17.25 -17.03 -48.22
N PHE A 4 16.36 -16.92 -47.23
CA PHE A 4 16.55 -16.01 -46.10
C PHE A 4 17.83 -16.39 -45.34
N ASN A 5 18.84 -15.52 -45.37
CA ASN A 5 20.08 -15.71 -44.64
C ASN A 5 19.99 -15.03 -43.26
N LYS A 6 19.58 -15.82 -42.27
CA LYS A 6 19.42 -15.43 -40.86
C LYS A 6 20.68 -14.83 -40.23
N ASP A 7 21.88 -15.23 -40.68
CA ASP A 7 23.15 -14.77 -40.10
C ASP A 7 23.70 -13.50 -40.78
N SER A 8 22.99 -12.99 -41.80
CA SER A 8 23.32 -11.69 -42.41
C SER A 8 22.80 -10.52 -41.57
N VAL A 9 23.40 -9.34 -41.73
CA VAL A 9 22.93 -8.11 -41.06
C VAL A 9 21.45 -7.84 -41.33
N SER A 10 21.01 -7.99 -42.58
CA SER A 10 19.59 -7.82 -42.97
C SER A 10 18.67 -8.90 -42.37
N GLY A 11 19.14 -10.15 -42.32
CA GLY A 11 18.41 -11.24 -41.67
C GLY A 11 18.24 -11.02 -40.16
N THR A 12 19.30 -10.59 -39.48
CA THR A 12 19.27 -10.27 -38.05
C THR A 12 18.30 -9.12 -37.76
N VAL A 13 18.37 -8.02 -38.52
CA VAL A 13 17.44 -6.88 -38.38
C VAL A 13 15.99 -7.31 -38.58
N THR A 14 15.72 -8.14 -39.59
CA THR A 14 14.37 -8.65 -39.86
C THR A 14 13.83 -9.51 -38.72
N VAL A 15 14.66 -10.42 -38.17
CA VAL A 15 14.27 -11.27 -37.04
C VAL A 15 13.98 -10.41 -35.80
N VAL A 16 14.83 -9.44 -35.49
CA VAL A 16 14.63 -8.56 -34.33
C VAL A 16 13.36 -7.73 -34.48
N VAL A 17 13.09 -7.17 -35.66
CA VAL A 17 11.86 -6.41 -35.93
C VAL A 17 10.62 -7.31 -35.76
N LEU A 18 10.61 -8.50 -36.36
CA LEU A 18 9.48 -9.42 -36.24
C LEU A 18 9.27 -9.89 -34.80
N LEU A 19 10.34 -10.28 -34.10
CA LEU A 19 10.26 -10.69 -32.70
C LEU A 19 9.76 -9.54 -31.82
N SER A 20 10.29 -8.33 -31.99
CA SER A 20 9.85 -7.15 -31.23
C SER A 20 8.38 -6.81 -31.48
N LEU A 21 7.92 -6.92 -32.74
CA LEU A 21 6.54 -6.70 -33.11
C LEU A 21 5.62 -7.72 -32.42
N VAL A 22 5.94 -9.02 -32.53
CA VAL A 22 5.15 -10.08 -31.87
C VAL A 22 5.13 -9.90 -30.35
N CYS A 23 6.29 -9.66 -29.73
CA CYS A 23 6.36 -9.42 -28.29
C CYS A 23 5.54 -8.20 -27.87
N SER A 24 5.59 -7.09 -28.62
CA SER A 24 4.82 -5.88 -28.31
C SER A 24 3.31 -6.12 -28.37
N ILE A 25 2.82 -6.87 -29.37
CA ILE A 25 1.39 -7.19 -29.53
C ILE A 25 0.91 -8.07 -28.38
N VAL A 26 1.67 -9.11 -28.02
CA VAL A 26 1.31 -10.00 -26.92
C VAL A 26 1.29 -9.26 -25.58
N VAL A 27 2.33 -8.47 -25.28
CA VAL A 27 2.42 -7.73 -24.01
C VAL A 27 1.35 -6.66 -23.91
N SER A 28 1.16 -5.84 -24.96
CA SER A 28 0.15 -4.79 -24.95
C SER A 28 -1.27 -5.36 -24.92
N GLY A 29 -1.52 -6.44 -25.66
CA GLY A 29 -2.81 -7.12 -25.68
C GLY A 29 -3.19 -7.67 -24.30
N ALA A 30 -2.26 -8.40 -23.67
CA ALA A 30 -2.46 -8.92 -22.31
C ALA A 30 -2.67 -7.79 -21.30
N ALA A 31 -1.86 -6.72 -21.37
CA ALA A 31 -1.95 -5.60 -20.43
C ALA A 31 -3.31 -4.89 -20.49
N VAL A 32 -3.79 -4.55 -21.70
CA VAL A 32 -5.06 -3.82 -21.86
C VAL A 32 -6.27 -4.70 -21.54
N ALA A 33 -6.27 -5.96 -21.99
CA ALA A 33 -7.39 -6.87 -21.75
C ALA A 33 -7.61 -7.20 -20.27
N LEU A 34 -6.52 -7.35 -19.49
CA LEU A 34 -6.61 -7.65 -18.06
C LEU A 34 -6.72 -6.42 -17.16
N LYS A 35 -6.45 -5.21 -17.67
CA LYS A 35 -6.31 -4.01 -16.84
C LYS A 35 -7.52 -3.75 -15.93
N SER A 36 -8.72 -3.80 -16.50
CA SER A 36 -9.96 -3.59 -15.74
C SER A 36 -10.14 -4.63 -14.62
N LYS A 37 -9.83 -5.90 -14.88
CA LYS A 37 -9.91 -6.97 -13.87
C LYS A 37 -8.83 -6.83 -12.79
N GLN A 38 -7.63 -6.40 -13.16
CA GLN A 38 -6.57 -6.12 -12.19
C GLN A 38 -6.94 -4.95 -11.28
N ASP A 39 -7.55 -3.89 -11.83
CA ASP A 39 -7.91 -2.71 -11.05
C ASP A 39 -9.09 -3.02 -10.09
N GLU A 40 -10.07 -3.83 -10.54
CA GLU A 40 -11.14 -4.35 -9.69
C GLU A 40 -10.59 -5.19 -8.52
N GLN A 41 -9.65 -6.10 -8.81
CA GLN A 41 -9.03 -6.94 -7.79
C GLN A 41 -8.15 -6.15 -6.82
N LYS A 42 -7.43 -5.12 -7.30
CA LYS A 42 -6.65 -4.22 -6.43
C LYS A 42 -7.55 -3.44 -5.48
N ALA A 43 -8.67 -2.91 -5.97
CA ALA A 43 -9.63 -2.20 -5.12
C ALA A 43 -10.19 -3.14 -4.05
N LEU A 44 -10.57 -4.37 -4.42
CA LEU A 44 -11.05 -5.37 -3.48
C LEU A 44 -9.97 -5.76 -2.46
N ASP A 45 -8.72 -5.89 -2.89
CA ASP A 45 -7.60 -6.23 -2.00
C ASP A 45 -7.29 -5.10 -1.01
N VAL A 46 -7.39 -3.84 -1.42
CA VAL A 46 -7.29 -2.70 -0.50
C VAL A 46 -8.39 -2.76 0.56
N GLN A 47 -9.64 -3.00 0.15
CA GLN A 47 -10.76 -3.16 1.11
C GLN A 47 -10.52 -4.34 2.06
N ARG A 48 -10.07 -5.49 1.54
CA ARG A 48 -9.70 -6.67 2.34
C ARG A 48 -8.66 -6.31 3.39
N ASN A 49 -7.60 -5.60 3.01
CA ASN A 49 -6.53 -5.22 3.93
C ASN A 49 -6.99 -4.22 4.99
N ILE A 50 -7.86 -3.27 4.63
CA ILE A 50 -8.49 -2.34 5.59
C ILE A 50 -9.34 -3.11 6.60
N LEU A 51 -10.17 -4.06 6.14
CA LEU A 51 -10.98 -4.88 7.05
C LEU A 51 -10.12 -5.81 7.92
N THR A 52 -9.04 -6.34 7.37
CA THR A 52 -8.10 -7.21 8.10
C THR A 52 -7.43 -6.45 9.23
N VAL A 53 -6.87 -5.27 8.95
CA VAL A 53 -6.19 -4.45 9.97
C VAL A 53 -7.16 -3.89 11.01
N ALA A 54 -8.43 -3.71 10.62
CA ALA A 54 -9.52 -3.33 11.52
C ALA A 54 -10.08 -4.51 12.34
N GLY A 55 -9.66 -5.76 12.07
CA GLY A 55 -10.23 -6.94 12.73
C GLY A 55 -11.69 -7.23 12.35
N LEU A 56 -12.17 -6.71 11.22
CA LEU A 56 -13.53 -6.88 10.70
C LEU A 56 -13.64 -7.91 9.57
N MET A 57 -12.51 -8.51 9.17
CA MET A 57 -12.49 -9.52 8.12
C MET A 57 -13.12 -10.83 8.61
N LYS A 58 -14.22 -11.25 7.99
CA LYS A 58 -14.97 -12.48 8.35
C LYS A 58 -14.71 -13.63 7.37
N GLU A 59 -14.96 -13.37 6.08
CA GLU A 59 -14.79 -14.35 5.01
C GLU A 59 -14.10 -13.70 3.82
N ASP A 60 -13.23 -14.46 3.14
CA ASP A 60 -12.57 -14.01 1.92
C ASP A 60 -13.46 -14.21 0.68
N LYS A 61 -14.62 -13.54 0.68
CA LYS A 61 -15.55 -13.49 -0.44
C LYS A 61 -15.79 -12.03 -0.82
N ALA A 62 -15.76 -11.75 -2.12
CA ALA A 62 -15.83 -10.38 -2.64
C ALA A 62 -17.07 -9.60 -2.15
N SER A 63 -18.25 -10.23 -2.18
CA SER A 63 -19.50 -9.62 -1.70
C SER A 63 -19.45 -9.29 -0.21
N VAL A 64 -18.98 -10.21 0.62
CA VAL A 64 -18.87 -10.03 2.08
C VAL A 64 -17.90 -8.91 2.43
N ILE A 65 -16.77 -8.82 1.72
CA ILE A 65 -15.78 -7.74 1.87
C ILE A 65 -16.44 -6.40 1.55
N GLN A 66 -17.10 -6.29 0.39
CA GLN A 66 -17.74 -5.05 -0.05
C GLN A 66 -18.85 -4.61 0.91
N ASP A 67 -19.72 -5.53 1.32
CA ASP A 67 -20.82 -5.24 2.24
C ASP A 67 -20.31 -4.78 3.61
N THR A 68 -19.29 -5.48 4.15
CA THR A 68 -18.68 -5.13 5.45
C THR A 68 -17.96 -3.78 5.36
N TYR A 69 -17.23 -3.53 4.27
CA TYR A 69 -16.56 -2.26 4.02
C TYR A 69 -17.58 -1.11 3.96
N ASN A 70 -18.63 -1.25 3.14
CA ASN A 70 -19.66 -0.22 2.99
C ASN A 70 -20.43 0.05 4.29
N LYS A 71 -20.57 -0.97 5.15
CA LYS A 71 -21.27 -0.84 6.44
C LYS A 71 -20.43 -0.11 7.50
N PHE A 72 -19.15 -0.46 7.61
CA PHE A 72 -18.33 -0.05 8.76
C PHE A 72 -17.25 0.96 8.43
N ILE A 73 -16.89 1.15 7.17
CA ILE A 73 -15.76 1.99 6.79
C ILE A 73 -16.26 3.30 6.19
N GLU A 74 -15.84 4.42 6.77
CA GLU A 74 -16.05 5.76 6.24
C GLU A 74 -14.71 6.38 5.80
N PRO A 75 -14.44 6.41 4.49
CA PRO A 75 -13.26 7.09 3.94
C PRO A 75 -13.40 8.61 4.08
N ARG A 76 -12.32 9.28 4.48
CA ARG A 76 -12.21 10.74 4.57
C ARG A 76 -10.87 11.20 4.03
N LEU A 77 -10.83 12.40 3.47
CA LEU A 77 -9.61 13.02 3.00
C LEU A 77 -9.11 13.98 4.08
N ILE A 78 -7.84 13.85 4.47
CA ILE A 78 -7.22 14.62 5.55
C ILE A 78 -6.09 15.47 4.94
N ASP A 79 -6.02 16.74 5.31
CA ASP A 79 -4.87 17.59 5.02
C ASP A 79 -3.73 17.22 5.98
N LEU A 80 -2.58 16.82 5.45
CA LEU A 80 -1.44 16.35 6.23
C LEU A 80 -0.58 17.48 6.80
N ASN A 81 -0.89 18.74 6.49
CA ASN A 81 -0.22 19.91 7.05
C ASN A 81 -0.99 20.46 8.25
N THR A 82 -2.34 20.42 8.20
CA THR A 82 -3.17 20.93 9.31
C THR A 82 -3.76 19.82 10.19
N GLY A 83 -3.96 18.61 9.64
CA GLY A 83 -4.68 17.52 10.28
C GLY A 83 -6.20 17.59 10.11
N ASP A 84 -6.71 18.60 9.40
CA ASP A 84 -8.15 18.80 9.23
C ASP A 84 -8.75 17.89 8.17
N VAL A 85 -10.05 17.63 8.31
CA VAL A 85 -10.81 16.92 7.30
C VAL A 85 -11.15 17.83 6.13
N VAL A 86 -10.74 17.44 4.93
CA VAL A 86 -11.05 18.13 3.68
C VAL A 86 -12.48 17.79 3.25
N GLN A 87 -13.27 18.82 2.94
CA GLN A 87 -14.58 18.61 2.32
C GLN A 87 -14.39 18.24 0.85
N ALA A 88 -14.79 17.02 0.50
CA ALA A 88 -14.73 16.48 -0.84
C ALA A 88 -15.92 15.55 -1.08
N SER A 89 -16.33 15.40 -2.33
CA SER A 89 -17.36 14.42 -2.71
C SER A 89 -16.86 12.99 -2.52
N ALA A 90 -17.79 12.03 -2.40
CA ALA A 90 -17.44 10.61 -2.29
C ALA A 90 -16.59 10.13 -3.49
N ASP A 91 -16.86 10.65 -4.69
CA ASP A 91 -16.10 10.32 -5.89
C ASP A 91 -14.66 10.81 -5.83
N GLU A 92 -14.42 12.03 -5.33
CA GLU A 92 -13.08 12.58 -5.14
C GLU A 92 -12.29 11.78 -4.11
N ILE A 93 -12.92 11.40 -3.00
CA ILE A 93 -12.28 10.58 -1.96
C ILE A 93 -11.93 9.20 -2.53
N ASN A 94 -12.86 8.55 -3.25
CA ASN A 94 -12.64 7.20 -3.78
C ASN A 94 -11.60 7.15 -4.91
N LYS A 95 -11.45 8.23 -5.68
CA LYS A 95 -10.45 8.33 -6.76
C LYS A 95 -9.10 8.88 -6.30
N PHE A 96 -9.00 9.37 -5.07
CA PHE A 96 -7.74 9.92 -4.54
C PHE A 96 -6.68 8.82 -4.39
N GLU A 97 -5.55 9.01 -5.07
CA GLU A 97 -4.40 8.11 -5.03
C GLU A 97 -3.12 8.92 -4.77
N PRO A 98 -2.40 8.67 -3.66
CA PRO A 98 -1.19 9.43 -3.31
C PRO A 98 -0.13 9.43 -4.41
N LYS A 99 0.02 8.30 -5.11
CA LYS A 99 0.99 8.11 -6.22
C LYS A 99 0.77 9.05 -7.40
N ASP A 100 -0.45 9.55 -7.58
CA ASP A 100 -0.78 10.50 -8.64
C ASP A 100 -0.67 11.94 -8.11
N ALA A 101 -1.04 12.18 -6.85
CA ALA A 101 -0.89 13.48 -6.20
C ALA A 101 0.59 13.93 -6.10
N VAL A 102 1.53 13.01 -5.84
CA VAL A 102 2.98 13.34 -5.75
C VAL A 102 3.61 13.76 -7.09
N LYS A 103 2.92 13.59 -8.21
CA LYS A 103 3.39 14.03 -9.54
C LYS A 103 3.06 15.50 -9.81
N ASP A 104 2.15 16.08 -9.03
CA ASP A 104 1.68 17.45 -9.17
C ASP A 104 2.26 18.33 -8.03
N PRO A 105 3.13 19.31 -8.33
CA PRO A 105 3.70 20.21 -7.32
C PRO A 105 2.67 21.02 -6.54
N ALA A 106 1.45 21.23 -7.05
CA ALA A 106 0.40 21.93 -6.33
C ALA A 106 -0.27 21.05 -5.25
N LYS A 107 -0.17 19.73 -5.37
CA LYS A 107 -0.81 18.74 -4.49
C LYS A 107 0.18 17.96 -3.64
N SER A 108 1.44 18.37 -3.67
CA SER A 108 2.54 17.68 -3.01
C SER A 108 3.59 18.65 -2.52
N GLN A 109 4.48 18.13 -1.68
CA GLN A 109 5.59 18.87 -1.13
C GLN A 109 6.84 18.00 -1.06
N VAL A 110 7.98 18.62 -1.34
CA VAL A 110 9.30 18.00 -1.16
C VAL A 110 9.59 17.89 0.32
N ILE A 111 10.06 16.72 0.75
CA ILE A 111 10.48 16.47 2.13
C ILE A 111 11.97 16.83 2.24
N PRO A 112 12.36 17.70 3.19
CA PRO A 112 13.77 17.94 3.48
C PRO A 112 14.51 16.63 3.78
N ALA A 113 15.75 16.50 3.30
CA ALA A 113 16.50 15.24 3.38
C ALA A 113 16.75 14.77 4.82
N ASP A 114 16.89 15.68 5.77
CA ASP A 114 17.04 15.42 7.20
C ASP A 114 15.73 14.91 7.85
N ALA A 115 14.58 15.32 7.30
CA ALA A 115 13.25 14.91 7.72
C ALA A 115 12.72 13.65 7.00
N ASP A 116 13.29 13.28 5.84
CA ASP A 116 12.84 12.13 5.03
C ASP A 116 13.29 10.77 5.61
N LYS A 117 12.73 10.40 6.77
CA LYS A 117 13.02 9.11 7.43
C LYS A 117 12.51 7.90 6.66
N ALA A 118 11.52 8.09 5.78
CA ALA A 118 10.90 7.02 4.99
C ALA A 118 11.51 6.89 3.58
N GLY A 119 12.41 7.78 3.17
CA GLY A 119 13.06 7.76 1.85
C GLY A 119 12.10 7.98 0.68
N ILE A 120 11.00 8.70 0.90
CA ILE A 120 9.94 8.89 -0.11
C ILE A 120 10.12 10.19 -0.92
N LYS A 121 10.97 11.11 -0.46
CA LYS A 121 11.38 12.38 -1.10
C LYS A 121 10.27 13.42 -1.29
N VAL A 122 9.07 13.00 -1.68
CA VAL A 122 7.91 13.85 -1.96
C VAL A 122 6.70 13.21 -1.29
N ARG A 123 5.89 14.03 -0.61
CA ARG A 123 4.64 13.61 0.03
C ARG A 123 3.48 14.35 -0.60
N ALA A 124 2.34 13.68 -0.79
CA ALA A 124 1.09 14.38 -1.08
C ALA A 124 0.71 15.30 0.10
N ASN A 125 -0.03 16.37 -0.18
CA ASN A 125 -0.54 17.27 0.86
C ASN A 125 -1.74 16.67 1.59
N GLN A 126 -2.41 15.69 0.98
CA GLN A 126 -3.59 15.03 1.52
C GLN A 126 -3.39 13.52 1.63
N ALA A 127 -4.15 12.88 2.51
CA ALA A 127 -4.23 11.43 2.63
C ALA A 127 -5.66 10.95 2.81
N ARG A 128 -5.99 9.82 2.19
CA ARG A 128 -7.26 9.12 2.42
C ARG A 128 -7.14 8.23 3.64
N VAL A 129 -7.87 8.58 4.69
CA VAL A 129 -7.94 7.88 5.97
C VAL A 129 -9.30 7.20 6.09
N TYR A 130 -9.37 6.09 6.83
CA TYR A 130 -10.59 5.30 6.93
C TYR A 130 -11.05 5.21 8.39
N PHE A 131 -12.16 5.86 8.69
CA PHE A 131 -12.79 5.77 10.00
C PHE A 131 -13.59 4.47 10.08
N VAL A 132 -13.36 3.69 11.14
CA VAL A 132 -14.05 2.42 11.33
C VAL A 132 -15.12 2.59 12.38
N LYS A 133 -16.36 2.36 12.00
CA LYS A 133 -17.54 2.46 12.87
C LYS A 133 -17.86 1.14 13.54
N ASP A 134 -18.35 1.20 14.76
CA ASP A 134 -19.01 0.07 15.42
C ASP A 134 -20.46 -0.09 14.96
N GLU A 135 -21.18 -1.07 15.51
CA GLU A 135 -22.59 -1.30 15.17
C GLU A 135 -23.52 -0.17 15.62
N GLN A 136 -23.08 0.65 16.57
CA GLN A 136 -23.79 1.81 17.09
C GLN A 136 -23.49 3.09 16.27
N GLY A 137 -22.54 3.02 15.32
CA GLY A 137 -22.13 4.12 14.47
C GLY A 137 -21.00 5.00 15.03
N ASN A 138 -20.44 4.67 16.21
CA ASN A 138 -19.32 5.41 16.78
C ASN A 138 -18.00 4.98 16.15
N VAL A 139 -17.04 5.91 16.07
CA VAL A 139 -15.69 5.60 15.60
C VAL A 139 -14.97 4.75 16.65
N SER A 140 -14.68 3.50 16.28
CA SER A 140 -14.02 2.51 17.12
C SER A 140 -12.50 2.44 16.90
N GLN A 141 -12.05 2.87 15.72
CA GLN A 141 -10.64 2.94 15.32
C GLN A 141 -10.51 3.73 14.02
N VAL A 142 -9.29 4.15 13.70
CA VAL A 142 -8.95 4.88 12.48
C VAL A 142 -7.81 4.14 11.77
N VAL A 143 -8.02 3.79 10.51
CA VAL A 143 -7.01 3.14 9.67
C VAL A 143 -6.30 4.19 8.83
N LEU A 144 -4.98 4.29 9.02
CA LEU A 144 -4.09 5.23 8.37
C LEU A 144 -3.27 4.52 7.29
N PRO A 145 -3.23 5.02 6.04
CA PRO A 145 -2.27 4.53 5.06
C PRO A 145 -0.85 4.95 5.46
N MET A 146 0.11 4.07 5.25
CA MET A 146 1.52 4.37 5.43
C MET A 146 2.34 3.74 4.31
N TYR A 147 3.45 4.38 3.96
CA TYR A 147 4.38 3.83 2.99
C TYR A 147 5.79 4.37 3.20
N GLY A 148 6.77 3.59 2.76
CA GLY A 148 8.19 3.94 2.88
C GLY A 148 9.05 3.10 1.95
N ARG A 149 10.26 3.57 1.68
CA ARG A 149 11.21 2.88 0.82
C ARG A 149 11.88 1.73 1.59
N GLY A 150 11.67 0.51 1.13
CA GLY A 150 12.43 -0.68 1.54
C GLY A 150 13.79 -0.76 0.84
N LEU A 151 14.36 -1.96 0.72
CA LEU A 151 15.60 -2.13 -0.05
C LEU A 151 15.30 -2.16 -1.56
N TRP A 152 14.29 -2.93 -1.96
CA TRP A 152 14.00 -3.20 -3.37
C TRP A 152 12.80 -2.43 -3.91
N SER A 153 11.84 -2.12 -3.05
CA SER A 153 10.56 -1.53 -3.43
C SER A 153 10.11 -0.41 -2.47
N THR A 154 9.05 0.30 -2.86
CA THR A 154 8.24 1.06 -1.88
C THR A 154 7.23 0.10 -1.28
N MET A 155 7.17 0.06 0.05
CA MET A 155 6.26 -0.78 0.80
C MET A 155 5.06 0.06 1.22
N TYR A 156 3.85 -0.41 0.91
CA TYR A 156 2.60 0.21 1.29
C TYR A 156 1.86 -0.67 2.28
N GLY A 157 1.28 -0.02 3.28
CA GLY A 157 0.57 -0.69 4.34
C GLY A 157 -0.49 0.19 4.99
N PHE A 158 -1.18 -0.43 5.95
CA PHE A 158 -2.14 0.23 6.81
C PHE A 158 -1.76 -0.01 8.26
N VAL A 159 -1.99 0.99 9.10
CA VAL A 159 -1.98 0.86 10.55
C VAL A 159 -3.35 1.27 11.08
N SER A 160 -3.96 0.41 11.88
CA SER A 160 -5.19 0.75 12.61
C SER A 160 -4.84 1.26 13.99
N VAL A 161 -5.46 2.37 14.40
CA VAL A 161 -5.21 3.03 15.68
C VAL A 161 -6.54 3.20 16.43
N ALA A 162 -6.53 2.96 17.74
CA ALA A 162 -7.69 3.15 18.60
C ALA A 162 -8.10 4.64 18.69
N PRO A 163 -9.27 4.95 19.27
CA PRO A 163 -9.78 6.33 19.35
C PRO A 163 -8.91 7.25 20.22
N ASP A 164 -7.99 6.69 21.02
CA ASP A 164 -6.97 7.45 21.75
C ASP A 164 -5.84 7.99 20.85
N ALA A 165 -5.90 7.74 19.54
CA ALA A 165 -4.92 8.13 18.53
C ALA A 165 -3.48 7.66 18.83
N ASN A 166 -3.32 6.63 19.67
CA ASN A 166 -2.01 6.18 20.12
C ASN A 166 -1.88 4.64 20.13
N THR A 167 -2.91 3.90 20.54
CA THR A 167 -2.84 2.44 20.60
C THR A 167 -3.03 1.80 19.24
N ILE A 168 -2.06 1.00 18.81
CA ILE A 168 -2.16 0.24 17.56
C ILE A 168 -3.12 -0.94 17.75
N LYS A 169 -4.13 -1.02 16.88
CA LYS A 169 -5.05 -2.15 16.79
C LYS A 169 -4.59 -3.22 15.80
N GLY A 170 -3.78 -2.83 14.82
CA GLY A 170 -3.22 -3.75 13.84
C GLY A 170 -2.32 -3.05 12.84
N ILE A 171 -1.54 -3.84 12.13
CA ILE A 171 -0.70 -3.41 11.01
C ILE A 171 -0.81 -4.43 9.88
N THR A 172 -0.82 -3.98 8.63
CA THR A 172 -0.66 -4.86 7.47
C THR A 172 0.13 -4.16 6.37
N TYR A 173 0.86 -4.92 5.56
CA TYR A 173 1.49 -4.47 4.32
C TYR A 173 0.81 -5.19 3.16
N TYR A 174 0.30 -4.42 2.19
CA TYR A 174 -0.50 -4.95 1.08
C TYR A 174 0.20 -4.86 -0.28
N ASP A 175 1.21 -4.01 -0.42
CA ASP A 175 2.02 -3.90 -1.64
C ASP A 175 3.49 -3.72 -1.28
N GLN A 176 4.31 -4.69 -1.67
CA GLN A 176 5.75 -4.72 -1.45
C GLN A 176 6.41 -5.66 -2.46
N GLY A 177 7.67 -5.38 -2.78
CA GLY A 177 8.50 -6.17 -3.71
C GLY A 177 9.84 -6.57 -3.10
N GLU A 178 9.89 -6.79 -1.79
CA GLU A 178 11.06 -7.27 -1.08
C GLU A 178 11.26 -8.79 -1.27
N THR A 179 12.44 -9.28 -0.93
CA THR A 179 12.77 -10.71 -1.06
C THR A 179 11.97 -11.56 -0.07
N ALA A 180 11.24 -12.56 -0.58
CA ALA A 180 10.49 -13.51 0.24
C ALA A 180 11.39 -14.25 1.23
N GLY A 181 10.94 -14.43 2.49
CA GLY A 181 11.73 -15.02 3.57
C GLY A 181 12.78 -14.08 4.20
N LEU A 182 12.92 -12.85 3.70
CA LEU A 182 13.77 -11.81 4.26
C LEU A 182 12.95 -10.54 4.54
N GLY A 183 13.01 -9.54 3.65
CA GLY A 183 12.24 -8.30 3.78
C GLY A 183 10.73 -8.52 3.61
N GLY A 184 10.34 -9.55 2.85
CA GLY A 184 8.93 -9.92 2.69
C GLY A 184 8.25 -10.40 3.98
N GLU A 185 9.01 -10.70 5.05
CA GLU A 185 8.46 -11.11 6.35
C GLU A 185 7.61 -10.03 7.04
N ILE A 186 7.62 -8.78 6.54
CA ILE A 186 6.67 -7.74 6.98
C ILE A 186 5.20 -8.11 6.70
N ALA A 187 4.95 -9.02 5.76
CA ALA A 187 3.64 -9.58 5.47
C ALA A 187 3.27 -10.79 6.35
N ASN A 188 4.20 -11.26 7.22
CA ASN A 188 3.97 -12.42 8.07
C ASN A 188 2.99 -12.06 9.21
N PRO A 189 1.85 -12.78 9.37
CA PRO A 189 0.88 -12.50 10.42
C PRO A 189 1.48 -12.54 11.84
N ARG A 190 2.46 -13.41 12.09
CA ARG A 190 3.13 -13.49 13.40
C ARG A 190 3.95 -12.25 13.70
N TRP A 191 4.56 -11.65 12.68
CA TRP A 191 5.32 -10.42 12.83
C TRP A 191 4.38 -9.22 13.03
N GLN A 192 3.31 -9.13 12.23
CA GLN A 192 2.31 -8.07 12.34
C GLN A 192 1.61 -8.07 13.70
N ALA A 193 1.32 -9.25 14.26
CA ALA A 193 0.70 -9.40 15.58
C ALA A 193 1.54 -8.78 16.71
N GLN A 194 2.86 -8.62 16.53
CA GLN A 194 3.72 -7.98 17.53
C GLN A 194 3.41 -6.49 17.73
N PHE A 195 2.69 -5.85 16.80
CA PHE A 195 2.36 -4.43 16.87
C PHE A 195 1.07 -4.13 17.62
N VAL A 196 0.19 -5.12 17.81
CA VAL A 196 -1.07 -4.94 18.52
C VAL A 196 -0.80 -4.46 19.95
N ASP A 197 -1.58 -3.48 20.39
CA ASP A 197 -1.52 -2.80 21.69
C ASP A 197 -0.24 -1.99 21.97
N LYS A 198 0.70 -1.91 21.01
CA LYS A 198 1.82 -0.95 21.12
C LYS A 198 1.31 0.49 21.01
N LYS A 199 2.03 1.41 21.65
CA LYS A 199 1.78 2.85 21.56
C LYS A 199 2.67 3.50 20.50
N LEU A 200 2.08 4.36 19.67
CA LEU A 200 2.80 5.18 18.68
C LEU A 200 3.68 6.23 19.36
N PHE A 201 3.19 6.81 20.46
CA PHE A 201 3.80 7.88 21.22
C PHE A 201 4.02 7.49 22.68
N ASP A 202 5.10 7.98 23.28
CA ASP A 202 5.36 7.86 24.72
C ASP A 202 4.59 8.94 25.51
N GLU A 203 4.76 8.95 26.85
CA GLU A 203 4.11 9.92 27.74
C GLU A 203 4.54 11.38 27.47
N GLN A 204 5.68 11.58 26.81
CA GLN A 204 6.20 12.89 26.43
C GLN A 204 5.75 13.31 25.02
N GLY A 205 4.99 12.47 24.32
CA GLY A 205 4.54 12.71 22.94
C GLY A 205 5.59 12.38 21.87
N ASN A 206 6.71 11.75 22.23
CA ASN A 206 7.74 11.35 21.27
C ASN A 206 7.37 10.00 20.62
N GLN A 207 7.86 9.78 19.39
CA GLN A 207 7.67 8.51 18.69
C GLN A 207 8.30 7.34 19.47
N ASN A 208 7.49 6.33 19.79
CA ASN A 208 7.87 5.22 20.67
C ASN A 208 8.05 3.87 19.95
N LEU A 209 7.87 3.83 18.62
CA LEU A 209 8.14 2.63 17.84
C LEU A 209 9.61 2.57 17.42
N LYS A 210 10.28 1.47 17.79
CA LYS A 210 11.65 1.15 17.36
C LYS A 210 11.69 -0.26 16.79
N SER A 211 12.39 -0.44 15.67
CA SER A 211 12.71 -1.77 15.18
C SER A 211 13.77 -2.39 16.09
N ILE A 212 13.44 -3.51 16.73
CA ILE A 212 14.40 -4.27 17.54
C ILE A 212 15.01 -5.33 16.63
N ARG A 213 16.34 -5.28 16.46
CA ARG A 213 17.07 -6.33 15.76
C ARG A 213 17.12 -7.57 16.66
N VAL A 214 16.57 -8.70 16.21
CA VAL A 214 16.71 -9.97 16.93
C VAL A 214 18.20 -10.30 17.05
N HIS A 215 18.68 -10.45 18.29
CA HIS A 215 20.09 -10.74 18.56
C HIS A 215 20.43 -12.19 18.14
N PRO A 216 21.60 -12.45 17.51
CA PRO A 216 21.95 -13.78 17.00
C PRO A 216 21.96 -14.90 18.06
N GLN A 217 22.09 -14.56 19.34
CA GLN A 217 22.15 -15.50 20.47
C GLN A 217 20.82 -16.23 20.75
N ILE A 218 19.69 -15.80 20.17
CA ILE A 218 18.40 -16.50 20.33
C ILE A 218 18.28 -17.68 19.35
N LYS A 219 19.14 -17.74 18.32
CA LYS A 219 19.15 -18.82 17.32
C LYS A 219 19.73 -20.14 17.85
N SER A 220 20.31 -20.17 19.06
CA SER A 220 20.89 -21.38 19.67
C SER A 220 20.04 -21.99 20.80
N MET A 221 18.81 -21.52 21.01
CA MET A 221 17.88 -22.08 22.01
C MET A 221 16.60 -22.68 21.39
N VAL A 222 16.65 -23.05 20.10
CA VAL A 222 15.66 -23.92 19.45
C VAL A 222 16.41 -25.04 18.73
#